data_AF-A0A7H8KG25-F1
#
_entry.id   AF-A0A7H8KG25-F1
#
_cell.length_a   1.000
_cell.length_b   1.000
_cell.length_c   1.000
_cell.angle_alpha   90.00
_cell.angle_beta   90.00
_cell.angle_gamma   90.00
#
_symmetry.space_group_name_H-M   'P 1'
#
loop_
_entity.id
_entity.type
_entity.pdbx_description
1 polymer ?
#
loop_
_entity_poly.entity_id
_entity_poly.type
_entity_poly.pdbx_seq_one_letter_code
_entity_poly.pdbx_strand_id
1 'polypeptide(L)'
;MTRVVRALNSALADLAVKVIAVAALLLSVYVGVQHVQLTRCLAEYNDANNRVQVARYAAAEQDRAAQDELFRAIAEEPRRGVEALREYNERRAESDRKRRANPLPAPPSQRCG
;
A
#
# COMPACT_ATOMS: atom_id res chain seq x y z
N MET A 1 -48.58 -1.60 38.32
CA MET A 1 -47.78 -1.14 37.16
C MET A 1 -46.81 -0.06 37.64
N THR A 2 -45.51 -0.34 37.61
CA THR A 2 -44.46 0.58 38.08
C THR A 2 -44.36 1.81 37.17
N ARG A 3 -44.06 2.98 37.73
CA ARG A 3 -43.96 4.27 36.99
C ARG A 3 -43.05 4.17 35.75
N VAL A 4 -42.05 3.30 35.81
CA VAL A 4 -41.12 2.97 34.71
C VAL A 4 -41.83 2.40 33.48
N VAL A 5 -42.76 1.46 33.64
CA VAL A 5 -43.50 0.84 32.53
C VAL A 5 -44.40 1.87 31.82
N ARG A 6 -44.98 2.81 32.58
CA ARG A 6 -45.83 3.86 32.03
C ARG A 6 -45.03 4.93 31.27
N ALA A 7 -43.81 5.22 31.73
CA ALA A 7 -42.90 6.13 31.04
C ALA A 7 -42.36 5.53 29.73
N LEU A 8 -42.06 4.22 29.72
CA LEU A 8 -41.61 3.48 28.54
C LEU A 8 -42.70 3.33 27.46
N ASN A 9 -43.97 3.26 27.84
CA ASN A 9 -45.11 3.22 26.91
C ASN A 9 -45.62 4.61 26.50
N SER A 10 -44.84 5.67 26.73
CA SER A 10 -45.22 7.02 26.31
C SER A 10 -44.93 7.25 24.83
N ALA A 11 -45.74 8.08 24.16
CA ALA A 11 -45.53 8.45 22.76
C ALA A 11 -44.15 9.12 22.52
N LEU A 12 -43.59 9.77 23.55
CA LEU A 12 -42.25 10.35 23.51
C LEU A 12 -41.16 9.27 23.47
N ALA A 13 -41.30 8.19 24.23
CA ALA A 13 -40.36 7.08 24.22
C ALA A 13 -40.37 6.37 22.86
N ASP A 14 -41.55 6.14 22.28
CA ASP A 14 -41.69 5.56 20.93
C ASP A 14 -41.07 6.46 19.85
N LEU A 15 -41.33 7.77 19.89
CA LEU A 15 -40.71 8.73 18.97
C LEU A 15 -39.19 8.74 19.10
N ALA A 16 -38.66 8.75 20.33
CA ALA A 16 -37.22 8.74 20.58
C ALA A 16 -36.55 7.47 20.01
N VAL A 17 -37.15 6.30 20.23
CA VAL A 17 -36.65 5.04 19.66
C VAL A 17 -36.65 5.08 18.14
N LYS A 18 -37.71 5.59 17.51
CA LYS A 18 -37.77 5.75 16.05
C LYS A 18 -36.69 6.69 15.51
N VAL A 19 -36.46 7.82 16.16
CA VAL A 19 -35.41 8.77 15.78
C VAL A 19 -34.02 8.14 15.93
N ILE A 20 -33.76 7.44 17.03
CA ILE A 20 -32.50 6.71 17.24
C ILE A 20 -32.30 5.65 16.16
N ALA A 21 -33.33 4.87 15.83
CA ALA A 21 -33.26 3.84 14.80
C ALA A 21 -32.95 4.43 13.42
N VAL A 22 -33.59 5.54 13.04
CA VAL A 22 -33.31 6.25 11.78
C VAL A 22 -31.88 6.81 11.78
N ALA A 23 -31.45 7.45 12.87
CA ALA A 23 -30.09 7.98 12.99
C ALA A 23 -29.04 6.87 12.90
N ALA A 24 -29.27 5.73 13.55
CA ALA A 24 -28.40 4.56 13.49
C ALA A 24 -28.32 4.00 12.06
N LEU A 25 -29.44 3.88 11.36
CA LEU A 25 -29.47 3.42 9.95
C LEU A 25 -28.66 4.35 9.04
N LEU A 26 -28.86 5.67 9.17
CA LEU A 26 -28.10 6.66 8.39
C LEU A 26 -26.60 6.58 8.69
N LEU A 27 -26.23 6.44 9.96
CA LEU A 27 -24.84 6.27 10.37
C LEU A 27 -24.23 4.98 9.83
N SER A 28 -24.96 3.86 9.85
CA SER A 28 -24.51 2.58 9.28
C SER A 28 -24.24 2.69 7.79
N VAL A 29 -25.12 3.36 7.03
CA VAL A 29 -24.91 3.60 5.59
C VAL A 29 -23.69 4.48 5.36
N TYR A 30 -23.55 5.58 6.11
CA TYR A 30 -22.40 6.48 6.02
C TYR A 30 -21.07 5.76 6.27
N VAL A 31 -20.99 4.99 7.36
CA VAL A 31 -19.81 4.18 7.71
C VAL A 31 -19.54 3.12 6.63
N GLY A 32 -20.58 2.47 6.10
CA GLY A 32 -20.44 1.53 5.00
C GLY A 32 -19.81 2.14 3.75
N VAL A 33 -20.24 3.35 3.36
CA VAL A 33 -19.65 4.08 2.22
C VAL A 33 -18.17 4.40 2.48
N GLN A 34 -17.82 4.86 3.68
CA GLN A 34 -16.43 5.14 4.06
C GLN A 34 -15.55 3.87 3.98
N HIS A 35 -16.05 2.72 4.43
CA HIS A 35 -15.34 1.45 4.30
C HIS A 35 -15.12 1.04 2.84
N VAL A 36 -16.14 1.16 1.99
CA VAL A 36 -16.00 0.84 0.55
C VAL A 36 -14.95 1.73 -0.12
N GLN A 37 -14.94 3.02 0.20
CA GLN A 37 -13.92 3.95 -0.32
C GLN A 37 -12.53 3.54 0.15
N LEU A 38 -12.34 3.30 1.45
CA LEU A 38 -11.06 2.87 2.01
C LEU A 38 -10.54 1.57 1.37
N THR A 39 -11.41 0.57 1.21
CA THR A 39 -11.04 -0.71 0.58
C THR A 39 -10.57 -0.53 -0.86
N ARG A 40 -11.23 0.34 -1.64
CA ARG A 40 -10.81 0.62 -3.02
C ARG A 40 -9.43 1.25 -3.08
N CYS A 41 -9.15 2.22 -2.21
CA CYS A 41 -7.81 2.84 -2.19
C CYS A 41 -6.72 1.88 -1.74
N LEU A 42 -7.02 1.03 -0.76
CA LEU A 42 -6.08 -0.02 -0.34
C LEU A 42 -5.79 -0.98 -1.49
N ALA A 43 -6.80 -1.34 -2.28
CA ALA A 43 -6.60 -2.17 -3.47
C ALA A 43 -5.72 -1.46 -4.51
N GLU A 44 -6.02 -0.21 -4.86
CA GLU A 44 -5.22 0.58 -5.81
C GLU A 44 -3.77 0.78 -5.34
N TYR A 45 -3.56 1.09 -4.06
CA TYR A 45 -2.25 1.18 -3.45
C TYR A 45 -1.48 -0.14 -3.56
N ASN A 46 -2.11 -1.26 -3.21
CA ASN A 46 -1.48 -2.57 -3.29
C ASN A 46 -1.12 -2.93 -4.73
N ASP A 47 -1.98 -2.62 -5.70
CA ASP A 47 -1.72 -2.85 -7.12
C ASP A 47 -0.56 -1.98 -7.65
N ALA A 48 -0.49 -0.72 -7.23
CA ALA A 48 0.63 0.17 -7.57
C ALA A 48 1.93 -0.31 -6.91
N ASN A 49 1.88 -0.67 -5.62
CA ASN A 49 3.02 -1.15 -4.86
C ASN A 49 3.56 -2.46 -5.45
N ASN A 50 2.68 -3.41 -5.79
CA ASN A 50 3.08 -4.68 -6.42
C ASN A 50 3.79 -4.45 -7.75
N ARG A 51 3.29 -3.56 -8.60
CA ARG A 51 3.94 -3.20 -9.88
C ARG A 51 5.34 -2.65 -9.67
N VAL A 52 5.50 -1.72 -8.72
CA VAL A 52 6.82 -1.16 -8.37
C VAL A 52 7.75 -2.24 -7.81
N GLN A 53 7.25 -3.13 -6.95
CA GLN A 53 8.05 -4.19 -6.36
C GLN A 53 8.56 -5.20 -7.40
N VAL A 54 7.76 -5.55 -8.40
CA VAL A 54 8.21 -6.38 -9.53
C VAL A 54 9.38 -5.72 -10.26
N ALA A 55 9.27 -4.42 -10.57
CA ALA A 55 10.35 -3.69 -11.24
C ALA A 55 11.62 -3.59 -10.38
N ARG A 56 11.48 -3.36 -9.07
CA ARG A 56 12.60 -3.30 -8.13
C ARG A 56 13.26 -4.66 -7.93
N TYR A 57 12.48 -5.74 -7.90
CA TYR A 57 12.99 -7.10 -7.83
C TYR A 57 13.81 -7.44 -9.07
N ALA A 58 13.30 -7.14 -10.26
CA ALA A 58 14.05 -7.35 -11.51
C ALA A 58 15.37 -6.55 -11.55
N ALA A 59 15.36 -5.30 -11.07
CA ALA A 59 16.58 -4.49 -10.95
C ALA A 59 17.57 -5.07 -9.92
N ALA A 60 17.08 -5.61 -8.80
CA ALA A 60 17.93 -6.26 -7.80
C ALA A 60 18.57 -7.55 -8.33
N GLU A 61 17.85 -8.32 -9.15
CA GLU A 61 18.39 -9.53 -9.77
C GLU A 61 19.47 -9.20 -10.82
N GLN A 62 19.28 -8.12 -11.59
CA GLN A 62 20.31 -7.59 -12.49
C GLN A 62 21.56 -7.13 -11.72
N ASP A 63 21.38 -6.46 -10.58
CA ASP A 63 22.50 -6.04 -9.72
C ASP A 63 23.29 -7.25 -9.19
N ARG A 64 22.61 -8.33 -8.80
CA ARG A 64 23.25 -9.59 -8.35
C ARG A 64 24.03 -10.24 -9.48
N ALA A 65 23.41 -10.41 -10.65
CA ALA A 65 24.07 -11.01 -11.80
C ALA A 65 25.33 -10.22 -12.22
N ALA A 66 25.25 -8.88 -12.23
CA ALA A 66 26.40 -8.03 -12.53
C ALA A 66 27.50 -8.13 -11.45
N GLN A 67 27.13 -8.30 -10.19
CA GLN A 67 28.07 -8.50 -9.10
C GLN A 67 28.78 -9.86 -9.19
N ASP A 68 28.03 -10.92 -9.49
CA ASP A 68 28.59 -12.27 -9.69
C ASP A 68 29.55 -12.29 -10.89
N GLU A 69 29.20 -11.61 -11.98
CA GLU A 69 30.08 -11.44 -13.15
C GLU A 69 31.36 -10.68 -12.81
N LEU A 70 31.28 -9.61 -12.02
CA LEU A 70 32.45 -8.89 -11.50
C LEU A 70 33.36 -9.81 -10.69
N PHE A 71 32.79 -10.57 -9.74
CA PHE A 71 33.58 -11.48 -8.91
C PHE A 71 34.21 -12.60 -9.71
N ARG A 72 33.49 -13.14 -10.68
CA ARG A 72 34.02 -14.13 -11.62
C ARG A 72 35.18 -13.55 -12.44
N ALA A 73 35.03 -12.35 -12.99
CA ALA A 73 36.08 -11.68 -13.76
C ALA A 73 37.32 -11.41 -12.90
N ILE A 74 37.16 -11.02 -11.64
CA ILE A 74 38.30 -10.81 -10.71
C ILE A 74 38.99 -12.14 -10.37
N ALA A 75 38.23 -13.22 -10.19
CA ALA A 75 38.77 -14.53 -9.81
C ALA A 75 39.47 -15.24 -10.97
N GLU A 76 38.86 -15.23 -12.17
CA GLU A 76 39.35 -15.95 -13.36
C GLU A 76 40.33 -15.10 -14.19
N GLU A 77 40.12 -13.79 -14.27
CA GLU A 77 40.89 -12.87 -15.11
C GLU A 77 41.30 -11.56 -14.37
N PRO A 78 42.18 -11.61 -13.35
CA PRO A 78 42.49 -10.46 -12.49
C PRO A 78 42.93 -9.20 -13.24
N ARG A 79 43.57 -9.37 -14.41
CA ARG A 79 44.03 -8.27 -15.27
C ARG A 79 42.89 -7.43 -15.85
N ARG A 80 41.67 -7.98 -15.92
CA ARG A 80 40.45 -7.29 -16.39
C ARG A 80 39.62 -6.70 -15.25
N GLY A 81 40.04 -6.81 -14.00
CA GLY A 81 39.25 -6.37 -12.84
C GLY A 81 38.82 -4.90 -12.90
N VAL A 82 39.65 -4.00 -13.44
CA VAL A 82 39.29 -2.57 -13.59
C VAL A 82 38.20 -2.37 -14.65
N GLU A 83 38.25 -3.11 -15.75
CA GLU A 83 37.24 -3.08 -16.82
C GLU A 83 35.91 -3.63 -16.29
N ALA A 84 35.93 -4.80 -15.66
CA ALA A 84 34.75 -5.42 -15.06
C ALA A 84 34.11 -4.53 -13.98
N LEU A 85 34.93 -3.84 -13.16
CA LEU A 85 34.42 -2.90 -12.16
C LEU A 85 33.74 -1.69 -12.80
N ARG A 86 34.24 -1.19 -13.93
CA ARG A 86 33.60 -0.09 -14.66
C ARG A 86 32.24 -0.53 -15.20
N GLU A 87 32.18 -1.70 -15.83
CA GLU A 87 30.94 -2.27 -16.35
C GLU A 87 29.90 -2.51 -15.24
N TYR A 88 30.33 -3.06 -14.11
CA TYR A 88 29.47 -3.21 -12.93
C TYR A 88 28.88 -1.87 -12.47
N ASN A 89 29.69 -0.82 -12.40
CA ASN A 89 29.22 0.51 -11.99
C ASN A 89 28.21 1.11 -12.98
N GLU A 90 28.40 0.90 -14.28
CA GLU A 90 27.45 1.34 -15.31
C GLU A 90 26.10 0.61 -15.20
N ARG A 91 26.12 -0.72 -15.03
CA ARG A 91 24.92 -1.55 -14.81
C ARG A 91 24.20 -1.14 -13.51
N ARG A 92 24.95 -0.94 -12.42
CA ARG A 92 24.39 -0.46 -11.14
C ARG A 92 23.72 0.90 -11.29
N ALA A 93 24.35 1.84 -12.01
CA ALA A 93 23.78 3.15 -12.26
C ALA A 93 22.48 3.06 -13.09
N GLU A 94 22.38 2.10 -14.01
CA GLU A 94 21.14 1.82 -14.74
C GLU A 94 20.03 1.29 -13.81
N SER A 95 20.33 0.32 -12.96
CA SER A 95 19.38 -0.18 -11.95
C SER A 95 18.90 0.94 -11.02
N ASP A 96 19.78 1.86 -10.63
CA ASP A 96 19.40 3.03 -9.85
C ASP A 96 18.46 3.98 -10.61
N ARG A 97 18.68 4.19 -11.91
CA ARG A 97 17.73 4.94 -12.75
C ARG A 97 16.36 4.25 -12.81
N LYS A 98 16.33 2.92 -12.96
CA LYS A 98 15.08 2.13 -12.96
C LYS A 98 14.33 2.25 -11.62
N ARG A 99 15.05 2.19 -10.49
CA ARG A 99 14.48 2.39 -9.14
C ARG A 99 13.92 3.80 -8.96
N ARG A 100 14.60 4.84 -9.47
CA ARG A 100 14.14 6.23 -9.40
C ARG A 100 12.93 6.50 -10.30
N ALA A 101 12.87 5.87 -11.47
CA ALA A 101 11.74 5.96 -12.38
C ALA A 101 10.47 5.28 -11.82
N ASN A 102 10.61 4.37 -10.85
CA ASN A 102 9.52 3.64 -10.21
C ASN A 102 9.55 3.85 -8.68
N PRO A 103 9.20 5.05 -8.19
CA PRO A 103 9.15 5.32 -6.76
C PRO A 103 8.08 4.48 -6.07
N LEU A 104 8.31 4.13 -4.80
CA LEU A 104 7.27 3.48 -4.00
C LEU A 104 6.08 4.45 -3.85
N PRO A 105 4.83 3.98 -4.02
CA PRO A 105 3.68 4.82 -3.78
C PRO A 105 3.65 5.24 -2.30
N ALA A 106 3.17 6.47 -2.03
CA ALA A 106 2.95 6.89 -0.65
C ALA A 106 1.86 6.01 -0.01
N PRO A 107 2.00 5.63 1.27
CA PRO A 107 0.97 4.88 1.96
C PRO A 107 -0.33 5.68 1.96
N PRO A 108 -1.50 5.02 1.84
CA PRO A 108 -2.78 5.72 1.89
C PRO A 108 -2.91 6.41 3.25
N SER A 109 -3.35 7.67 3.23
CA SER A 109 -3.70 8.39 4.46
C SER A 109 -4.95 7.74 5.10
N GLN A 110 -5.24 8.04 6.37
CA GLN A 110 -6.45 7.53 7.04
C GLN A 110 -7.77 7.88 6.33
N ARG A 111 -7.72 8.78 5.33
CA ARG A 111 -8.80 9.07 4.39
C ARG A 111 -8.25 9.03 2.97
N CYS A 112 -9.03 8.45 2.06
CA CYS A 112 -8.78 8.62 0.64
C CYS A 112 -9.26 10.02 0.25
N GLY A 113 -8.33 10.97 0.20
CA GLY A 113 -8.60 12.39 0.03
C GLY A 113 -7.69 13.21 0.91
#